data_AF-A0A947FKH4-F1
#
_entry.id   AF-A0A947FKH4-F1
#
_cell.length_a   1.000
_cell.length_b   1.000
_cell.length_c   1.000
_cell.angle_alpha   90.00
_cell.angle_beta   90.00
_cell.angle_gamma   90.00
#
_symmetry.space_group_name_H-M   'P 1'
#
loop_
_entity.id
_entity.type
_entity.pdbx_description
1 polymer ?
#
loop_
_entity_poly.entity_id
_entity_poly.type
_entity_poly.pdbx_seq_one_letter_code
_entity_poly.pdbx_strand_id
1 'polypeptide(L)'
;MSQDVDIQLQVWKDLAISKQILMGAAADALGLDAECSTTELKAALDQAIQRASDADIKIQETLSQAEQQVNEYKQRADAAEQSRIEAEDKVEAAIKTREQAERQLATGKADNAEALRKARAEVTEKQNQLKAISKSLADTPENVVRKLKTLKKQKMDEAKLRGQAESRLQSMRKEKSRLEADLEAKESTLQSAATLLEQTRALHQACVDAEATIKKLSDKKADLLKVPDLDQAALEELEKALAKK
;
A
#
# COMPACT_ATOMS: atom_id res chain seq x y z
N MET A 1 -14.99 143.23 33.38
CA MET A 1 -13.54 143.14 33.16
C MET A 1 -12.81 142.33 34.24
N SER A 2 -13.28 142.23 35.50
CA SER A 2 -12.58 141.47 36.58
C SER A 2 -12.90 139.96 36.64
N GLN A 3 -14.18 139.57 36.48
CA GLN A 3 -14.60 138.16 36.61
C GLN A 3 -14.00 137.22 35.55
N ASP A 4 -13.74 137.74 34.34
CA ASP A 4 -13.16 136.98 33.23
C ASP A 4 -11.68 136.64 33.49
N VAL A 5 -10.95 137.57 34.13
CA VAL A 5 -9.55 137.36 34.54
C VAL A 5 -9.45 136.32 35.66
N ASP A 6 -10.38 136.34 36.62
CA ASP A 6 -10.42 135.35 37.71
C ASP A 6 -10.75 133.93 37.21
N ILE A 7 -11.68 133.81 36.25
CA ILE A 7 -12.01 132.52 35.60
C ILE A 7 -10.80 132.00 34.81
N GLN A 8 -10.14 132.86 34.04
CA GLN A 8 -8.91 132.47 33.33
C GLN A 8 -7.83 131.98 34.30
N LEU A 9 -7.61 132.68 35.42
CA LEU A 9 -6.64 132.27 36.44
C LEU A 9 -6.99 130.93 37.09
N GLN A 10 -8.28 130.64 37.33
CA GLN A 10 -8.70 129.32 37.80
C GLN A 10 -8.41 128.23 36.76
N VAL A 11 -8.73 128.47 35.49
CA VAL A 11 -8.43 127.52 34.40
C VAL A 11 -6.93 127.25 34.28
N TRP A 12 -6.08 128.27 34.39
CA TRP A 12 -4.63 128.10 34.39
C TRP A 12 -4.11 127.32 35.60
N LYS A 13 -4.70 127.53 36.79
CA LYS A 13 -4.37 126.77 38.00
C LYS A 13 -4.76 125.30 37.87
N ASP A 14 -5.98 125.03 37.43
CA ASP A 14 -6.46 123.65 37.23
C ASP A 14 -5.67 122.92 36.14
N LEU A 15 -5.29 123.63 35.07
CA LEU A 15 -4.42 123.10 34.03
C LEU A 15 -3.02 122.78 34.58
N ALA A 16 -2.46 123.66 35.42
CA ALA A 16 -1.16 123.43 36.04
C ALA A 16 -1.18 122.24 37.02
N ILE A 17 -2.22 122.11 37.83
CA ILE A 17 -2.41 120.98 38.76
C ILE A 17 -2.57 119.68 37.96
N SER A 18 -3.43 119.68 36.94
CA SER A 18 -3.63 118.51 36.07
C SER A 18 -2.33 118.08 35.39
N LYS A 19 -1.54 119.04 34.89
CA LYS A 19 -0.21 118.76 34.32
C LYS A 19 0.75 118.17 35.36
N GLN A 20 0.76 118.69 36.59
CA GLN A 20 1.62 118.17 37.66
C GLN A 20 1.24 116.75 38.06
N ILE A 21 -0.07 116.46 38.18
CA ILE A 21 -0.58 115.11 38.44
C ILE A 21 -0.19 114.16 37.30
N LEU A 22 -0.34 114.59 36.04
CA LEU A 22 0.03 113.79 34.88
C LEU A 22 1.54 113.50 34.82
N MET A 23 2.37 114.51 35.08
CA MET A 23 3.83 114.35 35.13
C MET A 23 4.26 113.44 36.27
N GLY A 24 3.67 113.59 37.47
CA GLY A 24 3.93 112.70 38.61
C GLY A 24 3.52 111.25 38.33
N ALA A 25 2.32 111.01 37.80
CA ALA A 25 1.87 109.67 37.46
C ALA A 25 2.72 109.01 36.35
N ALA A 26 3.19 109.78 35.37
CA ALA A 26 4.08 109.29 34.33
C ALA A 26 5.49 109.00 34.87
N ALA A 27 6.00 109.83 35.78
CA ALA A 27 7.27 109.58 36.47
C ALA A 27 7.19 108.31 37.33
N ASP A 28 6.14 108.16 38.14
CA ASP A 28 5.90 106.97 38.97
C ASP A 28 5.81 105.69 38.12
N ALA A 29 5.06 105.73 37.00
CA ALA A 29 4.92 104.58 36.10
C ALA A 29 6.23 104.17 35.42
N LEU A 30 7.14 105.12 35.19
CA LEU A 30 8.46 104.89 34.60
C LEU A 30 9.55 104.67 35.66
N GLY A 31 9.22 104.78 36.95
CA GLY A 31 10.17 104.67 38.06
C GLY A 31 11.15 105.83 38.17
N LEU A 32 10.77 107.02 37.70
CA LEU A 32 11.54 108.26 37.81
C LEU A 32 11.21 109.02 39.10
N ASP A 33 12.11 109.92 39.50
CA ASP A 33 11.89 110.82 40.63
C ASP A 33 10.77 111.85 40.36
N ALA A 34 10.07 112.27 41.41
CA ALA A 34 8.91 113.18 41.34
C ALA A 34 9.28 114.59 40.84
N GLU A 35 10.55 114.99 40.95
CA GLU A 35 11.11 116.24 40.41
C GLU A 35 11.85 116.06 39.07
N CYS A 36 11.62 114.95 38.33
CA CYS A 36 12.29 114.73 37.06
C CYS A 36 12.03 115.86 36.05
N SER A 37 13.06 116.18 35.27
CA SER A 37 12.94 117.19 34.23
C SER A 37 12.03 116.71 33.10
N THR A 38 11.41 117.65 32.37
CA THR A 38 10.59 117.31 31.19
C THR A 38 11.40 116.53 30.14
N THR A 39 12.71 116.77 30.07
CA THR A 39 13.64 116.07 29.17
C THR A 39 13.91 114.63 29.59
N GLU A 40 14.06 114.37 30.89
CA GLU A 40 14.24 113.01 31.41
C GLU A 40 12.95 112.19 31.27
N LEU A 41 11.79 112.78 31.59
CA LEU A 41 10.50 112.14 31.41
C LEU A 41 10.26 111.75 29.95
N LYS A 42 10.57 112.66 29.01
CA LYS A 42 10.45 112.39 27.58
C LYS A 42 11.39 111.27 27.13
N ALA A 43 12.66 111.30 27.54
CA ALA A 43 13.64 110.28 27.17
C ALA A 43 13.26 108.89 27.72
N ALA A 44 12.74 108.82 28.94
CA ALA A 44 12.26 107.58 29.54
C ALA A 44 11.00 107.05 28.85
N LEU A 45 10.07 107.94 28.47
CA LEU A 45 8.89 107.57 27.71
C LEU A 45 9.26 107.04 26.32
N ASP A 46 10.16 107.73 25.61
CA ASP A 46 10.67 107.28 24.30
C ASP A 46 11.37 105.91 24.42
N GLN A 47 12.14 105.69 25.49
CA GLN A 47 12.77 104.39 25.76
C GLN A 47 11.75 103.29 26.09
N ALA A 48 10.70 103.60 26.86
CA ALA A 48 9.64 102.66 27.19
C ALA A 48 8.83 102.27 25.94
N ILE A 49 8.51 103.24 25.08
CA ILE A 49 7.87 103.01 23.78
C ILE A 49 8.75 102.13 22.90
N GLN A 50 10.05 102.41 22.83
CA GLN A 50 10.97 101.58 22.04
C GLN A 50 11.05 100.15 22.58
N ARG A 51 11.15 99.96 23.89
CA ARG A 51 11.16 98.63 24.52
C ARG A 51 9.86 97.87 24.27
N ALA A 52 8.71 98.54 24.33
CA ALA A 52 7.43 97.94 24.02
C ALA A 52 7.36 97.50 22.56
N SER A 53 7.79 98.36 21.63
CA SER A 53 7.88 98.02 20.20
C SER A 53 8.83 96.85 19.94
N ASP A 54 10.02 96.84 20.56
CA ASP A 54 10.99 95.75 20.42
C ASP A 54 10.46 94.44 21.02
N ALA A 55 9.69 94.51 22.11
CA ALA A 55 9.05 93.34 22.71
C ALA A 55 7.95 92.78 21.81
N ASP A 56 7.11 93.62 21.22
CA ASP A 56 6.07 93.19 20.28
C ASP A 56 6.67 92.51 19.04
N ILE A 57 7.76 93.07 18.48
CA ILE A 57 8.49 92.44 17.37
C ILE A 57 9.01 91.06 17.79
N LYS A 58 9.67 90.96 18.95
CA LYS A 58 10.18 89.67 19.46
C LYS A 58 9.07 88.65 19.72
N ILE A 59 7.91 89.09 20.23
CA ILE A 59 6.75 88.22 20.44
C ILE A 59 6.26 87.70 19.09
N GLN A 60 6.11 88.57 18.08
CA GLN A 60 5.69 88.15 16.74
C GLN A 60 6.68 87.17 16.09
N GLU A 61 7.98 87.45 16.19
CA GLU A 61 9.04 86.55 15.71
C GLU A 61 8.99 85.19 16.42
N THR A 62 8.85 85.19 17.75
CA THR A 62 8.77 83.97 18.55
C THR A 62 7.53 83.16 18.22
N LEU A 63 6.38 83.81 18.06
CA LEU A 63 5.13 83.15 17.66
C LEU A 63 5.26 82.53 16.27
N SER A 64 5.82 83.26 15.31
CA SER A 64 6.06 82.74 13.96
C SER A 64 7.00 81.54 13.96
N GLN A 65 8.10 81.60 14.72
CA GLN A 65 9.02 80.47 14.86
C GLN A 65 8.37 79.27 15.55
N ALA A 66 7.57 79.51 16.60
CA ALA A 66 6.84 78.46 17.29
C ALA A 66 5.81 77.78 16.38
N GLU A 67 5.06 78.55 15.58
CA GLU A 67 4.13 78.02 14.58
C GLU A 67 4.84 77.17 13.53
N GLN A 68 6.00 77.62 13.03
CA GLN A 68 6.81 76.83 12.10
C GLN A 68 7.27 75.50 12.71
N GLN A 69 7.79 75.53 13.94
CA GLN A 69 8.22 74.32 14.64
C GLN A 69 7.06 73.36 14.91
N VAL A 70 5.91 73.88 15.36
CA VAL A 70 4.72 73.05 15.60
C VAL A 70 4.25 72.39 14.30
N ASN A 71 4.26 73.12 13.18
CA ASN A 71 3.91 72.56 11.88
C ASN A 71 4.90 71.49 11.43
N GLU A 72 6.20 71.71 11.63
CA GLU A 72 7.22 70.71 11.32
C GLU A 72 7.05 69.44 12.18
N TYR A 73 6.81 69.58 13.48
CA TYR A 73 6.56 68.44 14.36
C TYR A 73 5.30 67.67 13.98
N LYS A 74 4.22 68.36 13.59
CA LYS A 74 3.00 67.71 13.08
C LYS A 74 3.28 66.92 11.81
N GLN A 75 3.96 67.51 10.83
CA GLN A 75 4.31 66.80 9.59
C GLN A 75 5.19 65.58 9.85
N ARG A 76 6.16 65.70 10.76
CA ARG A 76 7.00 64.56 11.16
C ARG A 76 6.20 63.47 11.89
N ALA A 77 5.26 63.84 12.75
CA ALA A 77 4.39 62.89 13.45
C ALA A 77 3.47 62.15 12.47
N ASP A 78 2.84 62.87 11.54
CA ASP A 78 1.98 62.28 10.51
C ASP A 78 2.75 61.32 9.60
N ALA A 79 3.96 61.71 9.18
CA ALA A 79 4.83 60.85 8.39
C ALA A 79 5.29 59.60 9.15
N ALA A 80 5.59 59.74 10.45
CA ALA A 80 5.98 58.62 11.30
C ALA A 80 4.80 57.65 11.53
N GLU A 81 3.59 58.17 11.73
CA GLU A 81 2.37 57.37 11.89
C GLU A 81 2.09 56.57 10.61
N GLN A 82 2.14 57.23 9.45
CA GLN A 82 1.95 56.57 8.16
C GLN A 82 3.00 55.48 7.93
N SER A 83 4.27 55.77 8.25
CA SER A 83 5.33 54.77 8.15
C SER A 83 5.15 53.61 9.13
N ARG A 84 4.56 53.84 10.32
CA ARG A 84 4.26 52.78 11.28
C ARG A 84 3.17 51.87 10.75
N ILE A 85 2.08 52.44 10.23
CA ILE A 85 0.97 51.69 9.62
C ILE A 85 1.48 50.81 8.48
N GLU A 86 2.27 51.37 7.57
CA GLU A 86 2.85 50.59 6.46
C GLU A 86 3.79 49.47 6.93
N ALA A 87 4.51 49.68 8.04
CA ALA A 87 5.37 48.66 8.63
C ALA A 87 4.53 47.55 9.29
N GLU A 88 3.47 47.91 10.01
CA GLU A 88 2.52 46.97 10.62
C GLU A 88 1.83 46.11 9.56
N ASP A 89 1.38 46.69 8.44
CA ASP A 89 0.79 45.97 7.32
C ASP A 89 1.78 44.95 6.70
N LYS A 90 3.05 45.35 6.54
CA LYS A 90 4.12 44.45 6.04
C LYS A 90 4.39 43.31 7.01
N VAL A 91 4.38 43.58 8.31
CA VAL A 91 4.54 42.55 9.34
C VAL A 91 3.37 41.57 9.31
N GLU A 92 2.13 42.05 9.24
CA GLU A 92 0.96 41.18 9.16
C GLU A 92 1.00 40.30 7.90
N ALA A 93 1.33 40.88 6.74
CA ALA A 93 1.50 40.13 5.51
C ALA A 93 2.60 39.06 5.63
N ALA A 94 3.76 39.41 6.20
CA ALA A 94 4.86 38.48 6.42
C ALA A 94 4.49 37.34 7.38
N ILE A 95 3.72 37.61 8.44
CA ILE A 95 3.22 36.59 9.36
C ILE A 95 2.30 35.62 8.61
N LYS A 96 1.34 36.12 7.83
CA LYS A 96 0.42 35.28 7.03
C LYS A 96 1.18 34.38 6.06
N THR A 97 2.18 34.94 5.35
CA THR A 97 3.03 34.16 4.43
C THR A 97 3.83 33.10 5.16
N ARG A 98 4.41 33.42 6.33
CA ARG A 98 5.16 32.46 7.14
C ARG A 98 4.26 31.31 7.60
N GLU A 99 3.09 31.61 8.14
CA GLU A 99 2.13 30.59 8.58
C GLU A 99 1.67 29.68 7.42
N GLN A 100 1.45 30.24 6.24
CA GLN A 100 1.11 29.46 5.05
C GLN A 100 2.26 28.54 4.64
N ALA A 101 3.50 29.04 4.63
CA ALA A 101 4.68 28.25 4.30
C ALA A 101 4.92 27.13 5.33
N GLU A 102 4.72 27.40 6.61
CA GLU A 102 4.81 26.39 7.69
C GLU A 102 3.77 25.30 7.52
N ARG A 103 2.52 25.66 7.20
CA ARG A 103 1.45 24.68 6.90
C ARG A 103 1.80 23.82 5.69
N GLN A 104 2.26 24.43 4.60
CA GLN A 104 2.68 23.70 3.39
C GLN A 104 3.84 22.75 3.69
N LEU A 105 4.82 23.18 4.49
CA LEU A 105 5.95 22.36 4.89
C LEU A 105 5.54 21.20 5.80
N ALA A 106 4.60 21.42 6.72
CA ALA A 106 4.05 20.36 7.57
C ALA A 106 3.30 19.31 6.73
N THR A 107 2.42 19.74 5.82
CA THR A 107 1.71 18.84 4.89
C THR A 107 2.69 18.10 3.99
N GLY A 108 3.65 18.79 3.37
CA GLY A 108 4.64 18.17 2.49
C GLY A 108 5.54 17.15 3.21
N LYS A 109 5.87 17.37 4.49
CA LYS A 109 6.58 16.38 5.31
C LYS A 109 5.73 15.15 5.59
N ALA A 110 4.44 15.32 5.91
CA ALA A 110 3.52 14.21 6.16
C ALA A 110 3.31 13.37 4.88
N ASP A 111 3.04 14.03 3.75
CA ASP A 111 2.83 13.37 2.46
C ASP A 111 4.09 12.61 2.01
N ASN A 112 5.27 13.22 2.16
CA ASN A 112 6.53 12.56 1.82
C ASN A 112 6.82 11.37 2.74
N ALA A 113 6.53 11.47 4.04
CA ALA A 113 6.67 10.36 4.97
C ALA A 113 5.74 9.19 4.60
N GLU A 114 4.49 9.48 4.22
CA GLU A 114 3.54 8.47 3.75
C GLU A 114 3.99 7.82 2.43
N ALA A 115 4.45 8.62 1.46
CA ALA A 115 4.99 8.14 0.19
C ALA A 115 6.21 7.24 0.40
N LEU A 116 7.15 7.63 1.27
CA LEU A 116 8.31 6.83 1.64
C LEU A 116 7.90 5.52 2.31
N ARG A 117 6.89 5.53 3.19
CA ARG A 117 6.36 4.33 3.83
C ARG A 117 5.74 3.37 2.82
N LYS A 118 4.94 3.87 1.87
CA LYS A 118 4.36 3.09 0.78
C LYS A 118 5.44 2.48 -0.11
N ALA A 119 6.41 3.29 -0.56
CA ALA A 119 7.52 2.82 -1.38
C ALA A 119 8.35 1.74 -0.67
N ARG A 120 8.62 1.88 0.63
CA ARG A 120 9.30 0.85 1.43
C ARG A 120 8.49 -0.44 1.54
N ALA A 121 7.16 -0.33 1.71
CA ALA A 121 6.28 -1.49 1.74
C ALA A 121 6.29 -2.23 0.39
N GLU A 122 6.18 -1.50 -0.72
CA GLU A 122 6.25 -2.06 -2.07
C GLU A 122 7.59 -2.75 -2.33
N VAL A 123 8.72 -2.14 -1.94
CA VAL A 123 10.05 -2.76 -2.08
C VAL A 123 10.13 -4.05 -1.26
N THR A 124 9.60 -4.06 -0.03
CA THR A 124 9.58 -5.25 0.83
C THR A 124 8.73 -6.35 0.21
N GLU A 125 7.57 -6.01 -0.33
CA GLU A 125 6.69 -6.96 -1.02
C GLU A 125 7.36 -7.52 -2.27
N LYS A 126 7.99 -6.68 -3.10
CA LYS A 126 8.75 -7.11 -4.27
C LYS A 126 9.92 -8.01 -3.89
N GLN A 127 10.64 -7.73 -2.81
CA GLN A 127 11.69 -8.63 -2.31
C GLN A 127 11.13 -9.98 -1.86
N ASN A 128 9.98 -9.99 -1.18
CA ASN A 128 9.32 -11.24 -0.78
C ASN A 128 8.82 -12.03 -2.00
N GLN A 129 8.25 -11.35 -2.99
CA GLN A 129 7.86 -11.95 -4.27
C GLN A 129 9.09 -12.52 -4.99
N LEU A 130 10.20 -11.78 -5.08
CA LEU A 130 11.44 -12.27 -5.67
C LEU A 130 12.01 -13.48 -4.92
N LYS A 131 11.96 -13.48 -3.58
CA LYS A 131 12.36 -14.65 -2.79
C LYS A 131 11.45 -15.85 -3.06
N ALA A 132 10.13 -15.65 -3.11
CA ALA A 132 9.17 -16.70 -3.44
C ALA A 132 9.38 -17.26 -4.85
N ILE A 133 9.58 -16.37 -5.83
CA ILE A 133 9.93 -16.70 -7.22
C ILE A 133 11.26 -17.46 -7.27
N SER A 134 12.28 -17.00 -6.54
CA SER A 134 13.57 -17.69 -6.48
C SER A 134 13.43 -19.07 -5.84
N LYS A 135 12.57 -19.23 -4.83
CA LYS A 135 12.30 -20.52 -4.18
C LYS A 135 11.49 -21.46 -5.08
N SER A 136 10.56 -20.94 -5.87
CA SER A 136 9.77 -21.74 -6.80
C SER A 136 10.55 -22.12 -8.06
N LEU A 137 11.38 -21.22 -8.58
CA LEU A 137 12.35 -21.49 -9.66
C LEU A 137 13.49 -22.37 -9.18
N ALA A 138 13.86 -22.31 -7.90
CA ALA A 138 14.77 -23.24 -7.25
C ALA A 138 14.10 -24.58 -6.93
N ASP A 139 13.54 -25.25 -7.94
CA ASP A 139 13.88 -26.65 -8.07
C ASP A 139 15.41 -26.66 -8.26
N THR A 140 16.16 -26.80 -7.16
CA THR A 140 17.63 -26.82 -7.22
C THR A 140 18.08 -27.80 -8.29
N PRO A 141 19.24 -27.59 -8.95
CA PRO A 141 19.80 -28.59 -9.86
C PRO A 141 19.78 -30.00 -9.24
N GLU A 142 20.00 -30.09 -7.92
CA GLU A 142 19.81 -31.31 -7.14
C GLU A 142 18.38 -31.88 -7.13
N ASN A 143 17.34 -31.06 -6.96
CA ASN A 143 15.95 -31.51 -7.03
C ASN A 143 15.56 -31.96 -8.43
N VAL A 144 16.01 -31.26 -9.48
CA VAL A 144 15.80 -31.68 -10.88
C VAL A 144 16.51 -33.01 -11.13
N VAL A 145 17.77 -33.14 -10.72
CA VAL A 145 18.54 -34.39 -10.82
C VAL A 145 17.89 -35.52 -10.03
N ARG A 146 17.34 -35.23 -8.84
CA ARG A 146 16.61 -36.21 -8.02
C ARG A 146 15.34 -36.67 -8.70
N LYS A 147 14.54 -35.75 -9.24
CA LYS A 147 13.34 -36.07 -10.05
C LYS A 147 13.72 -36.91 -11.28
N LEU A 148 14.78 -36.54 -12.01
CA LEU A 148 15.29 -37.30 -13.15
C LEU A 148 15.77 -38.71 -12.75
N LYS A 149 16.45 -38.86 -11.62
CA LYS A 149 16.84 -40.18 -11.08
C LYS A 149 15.63 -41.04 -10.74
N THR A 150 14.61 -40.46 -10.09
CA THR A 150 13.35 -41.16 -9.78
C THR A 150 12.65 -41.59 -11.06
N LEU A 151 12.52 -40.70 -12.05
CA LEU A 151 11.93 -41.01 -13.36
C LEU A 151 12.68 -42.12 -14.10
N LYS A 152 14.03 -42.09 -14.07
CA LYS A 152 14.87 -43.12 -14.67
C LYS A 152 14.65 -44.48 -13.98
N LYS A 153 14.57 -44.50 -12.65
CA LYS A 153 14.29 -45.71 -11.88
C LYS A 153 12.91 -46.27 -12.22
N GLN A 154 11.87 -45.43 -12.22
CA GLN A 154 10.51 -45.83 -12.58
C GLN A 154 10.45 -46.43 -14.00
N LYS A 155 11.13 -45.82 -14.98
CA LYS A 155 11.21 -46.37 -16.34
C LYS A 155 11.88 -47.74 -16.40
N MET A 156 12.96 -47.94 -15.64
CA MET A 156 13.62 -49.25 -15.57
C MET A 156 12.73 -50.31 -14.91
N ASP A 157 12.06 -49.97 -13.82
CA ASP A 157 11.16 -50.87 -13.11
C ASP A 157 9.95 -51.24 -14.00
N GLU A 158 9.38 -50.28 -14.73
CA GLU A 158 8.30 -50.51 -15.69
C GLU A 158 8.75 -51.41 -16.86
N ALA A 159 9.95 -51.18 -17.42
CA ALA A 159 10.50 -52.02 -18.47
C ALA A 159 10.74 -53.47 -17.99
N LYS A 160 11.23 -53.64 -16.76
CA LYS A 160 11.42 -54.96 -16.15
C LYS A 160 10.09 -55.68 -15.94
N LEU A 161 9.07 -54.96 -15.45
CA LEU A 161 7.73 -55.52 -15.29
C LEU A 161 7.10 -55.91 -16.63
N ARG A 162 7.25 -55.09 -17.68
CA ARG A 162 6.84 -55.45 -19.05
C ARG A 162 7.53 -56.73 -19.53
N GLY A 163 8.86 -56.84 -19.40
CA GLY A 163 9.60 -58.03 -19.80
C GLY A 163 9.18 -59.29 -19.03
N GLN A 164 8.91 -59.17 -17.72
CA GLN A 164 8.40 -60.28 -16.91
C GLN A 164 6.99 -60.69 -17.35
N ALA A 165 6.11 -59.72 -17.64
CA ALA A 165 4.76 -60.00 -18.15
C ALA A 165 4.80 -60.70 -19.51
N GLU A 166 5.65 -60.25 -20.44
CA GLU A 166 5.84 -60.87 -21.74
C GLU A 166 6.39 -62.30 -21.63
N SER A 167 7.38 -62.53 -20.76
CA SER A 167 7.92 -63.86 -20.50
C SER A 167 6.86 -64.82 -19.96
N ARG A 168 6.04 -64.38 -19.00
CA ARG A 168 4.91 -65.16 -18.47
C ARG A 168 3.85 -65.45 -19.53
N LEU A 169 3.56 -64.49 -20.41
CA LEU A 169 2.63 -64.70 -21.52
C LEU A 169 3.16 -65.75 -22.51
N GLN A 170 4.46 -65.73 -22.79
CA GLN A 170 5.08 -66.74 -23.65
C GLN A 170 5.05 -68.14 -23.00
N SER A 171 5.34 -68.25 -21.71
CA SER A 171 5.27 -69.54 -21.01
C SER A 171 3.84 -70.08 -21.00
N MET A 172 2.85 -69.24 -20.68
CA MET A 172 1.44 -69.66 -20.71
C MET A 172 0.98 -70.08 -22.11
N ARG A 173 1.45 -69.43 -23.18
CA ARG A 173 1.14 -69.86 -24.56
C ARG A 173 1.73 -71.23 -24.88
N LYS A 174 2.96 -71.51 -24.43
CA LYS A 174 3.61 -72.83 -24.60
C LYS A 174 2.88 -73.90 -23.80
N GLU A 175 2.55 -73.62 -22.54
CA GLU A 175 1.79 -74.54 -21.69
C GLU A 175 0.39 -74.81 -22.26
N LYS A 176 -0.31 -73.77 -22.74
CA LYS A 176 -1.60 -73.91 -23.40
C LYS A 176 -1.51 -74.84 -24.62
N SER A 177 -0.55 -74.59 -25.52
CA SER A 177 -0.36 -75.44 -26.70
C SER A 177 -0.02 -76.89 -26.34
N ARG A 178 0.77 -77.10 -25.27
CA ARG A 178 1.07 -78.44 -24.76
C ARG A 178 -0.17 -79.14 -24.20
N LEU A 179 -0.96 -78.43 -23.39
CA LEU A 179 -2.21 -78.96 -22.82
C LEU A 179 -3.24 -79.28 -23.90
N GLU A 180 -3.34 -78.45 -24.95
CA GLU A 180 -4.20 -78.71 -26.12
C GLU A 180 -3.75 -79.98 -26.85
N ALA A 181 -2.44 -80.15 -27.09
CA ALA A 181 -1.91 -81.36 -27.71
C ALA A 181 -2.12 -82.63 -26.84
N ASP A 182 -1.91 -82.53 -25.53
CA ASP A 182 -2.15 -83.64 -24.59
C ASP A 182 -3.64 -84.02 -24.53
N LEU A 183 -4.53 -83.03 -24.65
CA LEU A 183 -5.99 -83.25 -24.68
C LEU A 183 -6.39 -83.95 -25.99
N GLU A 184 -5.89 -83.50 -27.13
CA GLU A 184 -6.13 -84.14 -28.43
C GLU A 184 -5.62 -85.59 -28.48
N ALA A 185 -4.43 -85.86 -27.91
CA ALA A 185 -3.89 -87.20 -27.79
C ALA A 185 -4.77 -88.11 -26.90
N LYS A 186 -5.28 -87.59 -25.78
CA LYS A 186 -6.21 -88.31 -24.91
C LYS A 186 -7.54 -88.61 -25.61
N GLU A 187 -8.07 -87.66 -26.36
CA GLU A 187 -9.29 -87.87 -27.15
C GLU A 187 -9.11 -88.97 -28.22
N SER A 188 -7.98 -88.98 -28.93
CA SER A 188 -7.65 -90.03 -29.90
C SER A 188 -7.52 -91.41 -29.24
N THR A 189 -6.90 -91.46 -28.05
CA THR A 189 -6.77 -92.69 -27.27
C THR A 189 -8.14 -93.19 -26.80
N LEU A 190 -9.01 -92.29 -26.35
CA LEU A 190 -10.39 -92.63 -25.97
C LEU A 190 -11.20 -93.16 -27.16
N GLN A 191 -11.09 -92.56 -28.34
CA GLN A 191 -11.75 -93.09 -29.55
C GLN A 191 -11.28 -94.51 -29.88
N SER A 192 -9.98 -94.78 -29.80
CA SER A 192 -9.42 -96.11 -30.03
C SER A 192 -9.90 -97.13 -28.97
N ALA A 193 -10.01 -96.69 -27.71
CA ALA A 193 -10.58 -97.51 -26.64
C ALA A 193 -12.06 -97.85 -26.89
N ALA A 194 -12.85 -96.91 -27.41
CA ALA A 194 -14.24 -97.16 -27.79
C ALA A 194 -14.35 -98.24 -28.88
N THR A 195 -13.51 -98.16 -29.93
CA THR A 195 -13.48 -99.17 -30.99
C THR A 195 -13.08 -100.54 -30.46
N LEU A 196 -12.11 -100.57 -29.54
CA LEU A 196 -11.69 -101.82 -28.91
C LEU A 196 -12.79 -102.43 -28.05
N LEU A 197 -13.56 -101.62 -27.30
CA LEU A 197 -14.70 -102.09 -26.52
C LEU A 197 -15.76 -102.74 -27.40
N GLU A 198 -16.11 -102.11 -28.53
CA GLU A 198 -17.04 -102.69 -29.51
C GLU A 198 -16.52 -104.03 -30.07
N GLN A 199 -15.25 -104.09 -30.45
CA GLN A 199 -14.61 -105.33 -30.92
C GLN A 199 -14.61 -106.42 -29.85
N THR A 200 -14.38 -106.06 -28.58
CA THR A 200 -14.34 -107.01 -27.46
C THR A 200 -15.74 -107.59 -27.20
N ARG A 201 -16.79 -106.77 -27.28
CA ARG A 201 -18.19 -107.22 -27.21
C ARG A 201 -18.56 -108.12 -28.37
N ALA A 202 -18.20 -107.74 -29.60
CA ALA A 202 -18.47 -108.52 -30.79
C ALA A 202 -17.76 -109.89 -30.77
N LEU A 203 -16.50 -109.92 -30.32
CA LEU A 203 -15.73 -111.15 -30.17
C LEU A 203 -16.34 -112.07 -29.10
N HIS A 204 -16.74 -111.52 -27.96
CA HIS A 204 -17.40 -112.30 -26.91
C HIS A 204 -18.72 -112.91 -27.42
N GLN A 205 -19.55 -112.12 -28.10
CA GLN A 205 -20.78 -112.63 -28.72
C GLN A 205 -20.48 -113.75 -29.73
N ALA A 206 -19.47 -113.59 -30.58
CA ALA A 206 -19.06 -114.62 -31.52
C ALA A 206 -18.58 -115.91 -30.80
N CYS A 207 -17.88 -115.78 -29.67
CA CYS A 207 -17.50 -116.93 -28.83
C CYS A 207 -18.72 -117.62 -28.23
N VAL A 208 -19.71 -116.87 -27.74
CA VAL A 208 -20.97 -117.41 -27.21
C VAL A 208 -21.77 -118.13 -28.31
N ASP A 209 -21.86 -117.53 -29.51
CA ASP A 209 -22.56 -118.13 -30.65
C ASP A 209 -21.85 -119.39 -31.16
N ALA A 210 -20.51 -119.38 -31.19
CA ALA A 210 -19.70 -120.56 -31.52
C ALA A 210 -19.88 -121.68 -30.48
N GLU A 211 -19.88 -121.35 -29.19
CA GLU A 211 -20.16 -122.33 -28.12
C GLU A 211 -21.58 -122.90 -28.27
N ALA A 212 -22.58 -122.05 -28.54
CA ALA A 212 -23.95 -122.48 -28.80
C ALA A 212 -24.07 -123.39 -30.03
N THR A 213 -23.24 -123.17 -31.05
CA THR A 213 -23.17 -124.00 -32.26
C THR A 213 -22.50 -125.35 -31.98
N ILE A 214 -21.40 -125.36 -31.23
CA ILE A 214 -20.70 -126.58 -30.79
C ILE A 214 -21.62 -127.43 -29.91
N LYS A 215 -22.38 -126.80 -28.99
CA LYS A 215 -23.43 -127.46 -28.20
C LYS A 215 -24.47 -128.20 -29.04
N LYS A 216 -24.78 -127.71 -30.24
CA LYS A 216 -25.75 -128.33 -31.15
C LYS A 216 -25.14 -129.46 -31.99
N LEU A 217 -23.81 -129.53 -32.11
CA LEU A 217 -23.10 -130.45 -33.02
C LEU A 217 -22.32 -131.56 -32.31
N SER A 218 -22.12 -131.49 -30.98
CA SER A 218 -21.45 -132.53 -30.19
C SER A 218 -22.16 -132.83 -28.88
N ASP A 219 -22.43 -134.12 -28.64
CA ASP A 219 -22.97 -134.64 -27.36
C ASP A 219 -21.86 -134.94 -26.33
N LYS A 220 -20.58 -134.70 -26.66
CA LYS A 220 -19.47 -134.91 -25.73
C LYS A 220 -19.24 -133.67 -24.89
N LYS A 221 -19.38 -133.82 -23.57
CA LYS A 221 -19.11 -132.77 -22.57
C LYS A 221 -17.69 -132.19 -22.65
N ALA A 222 -16.73 -132.92 -23.23
CA ALA A 222 -15.33 -132.49 -23.40
C ALA A 222 -15.14 -131.45 -24.51
N ASP A 223 -16.09 -131.31 -25.44
CA ASP A 223 -16.00 -130.36 -26.56
C ASP A 223 -16.59 -128.99 -26.21
N LEU A 224 -17.16 -128.83 -25.01
CA LEU A 224 -17.78 -127.60 -24.53
C LEU A 224 -16.74 -126.70 -23.86
N LEU A 225 -16.42 -125.57 -24.50
CA LEU A 225 -15.60 -124.51 -23.92
C LEU A 225 -16.47 -123.62 -23.03
N LYS A 226 -16.04 -123.36 -21.79
CA LYS A 226 -16.72 -122.40 -20.90
C LYS A 226 -16.29 -120.99 -21.28
N VAL A 227 -17.14 -120.24 -21.98
CA VAL A 227 -16.87 -118.83 -22.27
C VAL A 227 -16.88 -118.02 -20.96
N PRO A 228 -15.81 -117.27 -20.62
CA PRO A 228 -15.79 -116.42 -19.44
C PRO A 228 -16.84 -115.30 -19.50
N ASP A 229 -17.42 -114.96 -18.35
CA ASP A 229 -18.37 -113.85 -18.25
C ASP A 229 -17.66 -112.51 -18.49
N LEU A 230 -18.28 -111.63 -19.28
CA LEU A 230 -17.81 -110.25 -19.44
C LEU A 230 -18.11 -109.46 -18.16
N ASP A 231 -17.13 -108.70 -17.68
CA ASP A 231 -17.31 -107.73 -16.61
C ASP A 231 -18.04 -106.49 -17.14
N GLN A 232 -19.37 -106.57 -17.13
CA GLN A 232 -20.25 -105.54 -17.67
C GLN A 232 -20.12 -104.20 -16.91
N ALA A 233 -19.79 -104.22 -15.62
CA ALA A 233 -19.67 -103.02 -14.80
C ALA A 233 -18.44 -102.19 -15.21
N ALA A 234 -17.30 -102.85 -15.45
CA ALA A 234 -16.09 -102.19 -15.94
C ALA A 234 -16.29 -101.58 -17.35
N LEU A 235 -17.04 -102.26 -18.23
CA LEU A 235 -17.34 -101.77 -19.57
C LEU A 235 -18.29 -100.56 -19.55
N GLU A 236 -19.30 -100.58 -18.68
CA GLU A 236 -20.22 -99.44 -18.51
C GLU A 236 -19.53 -98.20 -17.91
N GLU A 237 -18.55 -98.37 -17.02
CA GLU A 237 -17.76 -97.26 -16.50
C GLU A 237 -16.87 -96.63 -17.57
N LEU A 238 -16.26 -97.44 -18.44
CA LEU A 238 -15.50 -96.95 -19.58
C LEU A 238 -16.39 -96.23 -20.61
N GLU A 239 -17.60 -96.72 -20.85
CA GLU A 239 -18.59 -96.02 -21.70
C GLU A 239 -19.05 -94.69 -21.10
N LYS A 240 -19.23 -94.61 -19.78
CA LYS A 240 -19.51 -93.33 -19.10
C LYS A 240 -18.35 -92.35 -19.21
N ALA A 241 -17.11 -92.84 -19.21
CA ALA A 241 -15.93 -92.02 -19.44
C ALA A 241 -15.84 -91.53 -20.91
N LEU A 242 -16.33 -92.33 -21.85
CA LEU A 242 -16.41 -91.99 -23.28
C LEU A 242 -17.57 -91.04 -23.61
N ALA A 243 -18.70 -91.15 -22.89
CA ALA A 243 -19.88 -90.33 -23.08
C ALA A 243 -19.78 -88.93 -22.46
N LYS A 244 -18.76 -88.66 -21.64
CA LYS A 244 -18.49 -87.35 -20.99
C LYS A 244 -17.74 -86.34 -21.87
N LYS A 245 -17.87 -86.44 -23.20
CA LYS A 245 -17.49 -85.34 -24.11
C LYS A 245 -18.31 -84.09 -23.82
#